data_AF-A0AB34HMN4-F1
#
_entry.id   AF-A0AB34HMN4-F1
#
_cell.length_a   1.000
_cell.length_b   1.000
_cell.length_c   1.000
_cell.angle_alpha   90.00
_cell.angle_beta   90.00
_cell.angle_gamma   90.00
#
_symmetry.space_group_name_H-M   'P 1'
#
loop_
_entity.id
_entity.type
_entity.pdbx_description
1 polymer ?
#
loop_
_entity_poly.entity_id
_entity_poly.type
_entity_poly.pdbx_seq_one_letter_code
_entity_poly.pdbx_strand_id
1 'polypeptide(L)'
;MKIWIPRLAQALLSAIADLRLYSLMKQLENQQVARWVFFCQLCSWFTWYCCTRTLTNTMETVLTIIALFYYPLEGSKFMNSVKYSSLVALAFIIRPTAVIPWIPLLFRHFWQEQRKLDLILHQFLPVGFVTLSFSLIIDRIFFGQWTLVQYNFLKFNVLQNVGSFYGSHPWHWYFSQGFPAVLGTHLPFFIHGCLLAPKRYRIFLVTVLWTLLVYSMLSHKEFRFIYPVLPFCMVFCGKYFCIIEKKINYKETEINPFLISNKYERTAVFFHTHFPERRTGSHIYVYERKLKGKLNQT
;
A
#
# COMPACT_ATOMS: atom_id res chain seq x y z
N MET A 1 -2.81 -10.96 31.06
CA MET A 1 -1.70 -10.10 30.55
C MET A 1 -0.89 -10.75 29.41
N LYS A 2 -0.54 -12.05 29.47
CA LYS A 2 0.32 -12.75 28.48
C LYS A 2 -0.17 -12.72 27.00
N ILE A 3 -1.46 -12.59 26.74
CA ILE A 3 -2.04 -12.56 25.36
C ILE A 3 -1.93 -11.17 24.72
N TRP A 4 -1.85 -10.10 25.51
CA TRP A 4 -1.86 -8.72 25.01
C TRP A 4 -0.50 -8.27 24.49
N ILE A 5 0.59 -8.76 25.08
CA ILE A 5 1.97 -8.41 24.71
C ILE A 5 2.24 -8.62 23.20
N PRO A 6 2.00 -9.81 22.61
CA PRO A 6 2.30 -10.00 21.19
C PRO A 6 1.38 -9.19 20.28
N ARG A 7 0.14 -8.89 20.70
CA ARG A 7 -0.78 -8.02 19.96
C ARG A 7 -0.33 -6.56 19.98
N LEU A 8 0.14 -6.06 21.13
CA LEU A 8 0.70 -4.72 21.27
C LEU A 8 1.99 -4.58 20.46
N ALA A 9 2.88 -5.57 20.51
CA ALA A 9 4.08 -5.59 19.69
C ALA A 9 3.74 -5.54 18.19
N GLN A 10 2.77 -6.33 17.74
CA GLN A 10 2.31 -6.31 16.35
C GLN A 10 1.71 -4.96 15.93
N ALA A 11 0.93 -4.34 16.82
CA ALA A 11 0.35 -3.03 16.57
C ALA A 11 1.43 -1.94 16.46
N LEU A 12 2.43 -1.97 17.35
CA LEU A 12 3.59 -1.06 17.30
C LEU A 12 4.38 -1.23 16.01
N LEU A 13 4.64 -2.47 15.59
CA LEU A 13 5.33 -2.76 14.33
C LEU A 13 4.54 -2.29 13.11
N SER A 14 3.21 -2.45 13.13
CA SER A 14 2.31 -1.93 12.09
C SER A 14 2.33 -0.40 12.04
N ALA A 15 2.31 0.27 13.19
CA ALA A 15 2.43 1.73 13.25
C ALA A 15 3.77 2.24 12.72
N ILE A 16 4.88 1.54 13.03
CA ILE A 16 6.19 1.84 12.45
C ILE A 16 6.15 1.69 10.93
N ALA A 17 5.53 0.63 10.42
CA ALA A 17 5.38 0.43 8.98
C ALA A 17 4.59 1.58 8.34
N ASP A 18 3.46 1.99 8.91
CA ASP A 18 2.65 3.09 8.37
C ASP A 18 3.43 4.43 8.35
N LEU A 19 4.25 4.71 9.39
CA LEU A 19 5.15 5.87 9.41
C LEU A 19 6.24 5.79 8.33
N ARG A 20 6.76 4.58 8.05
CA ARG A 20 7.73 4.35 6.96
C ARG A 20 7.08 4.49 5.59
N LEU A 21 5.83 4.07 5.41
CA LEU A 21 5.06 4.30 4.19
C LEU A 21 4.85 5.80 3.94
N TYR A 22 4.45 6.53 4.98
CA TYR A 22 4.33 7.98 4.92
C TYR A 22 5.66 8.66 4.55
N SER A 23 6.75 8.26 5.21
CA SER A 23 8.09 8.79 4.93
C SER A 23 8.56 8.46 3.51
N LEU A 24 8.26 7.25 3.01
CA LEU A 24 8.51 6.83 1.63
C LEU A 24 7.78 7.74 0.64
N MET A 25 6.49 8.00 0.85
CA MET A 25 5.73 8.86 -0.06
C MET A 25 6.17 10.32 0.02
N LYS A 26 6.61 10.78 1.20
CA LYS A 26 7.18 12.12 1.36
C LYS A 26 8.50 12.28 0.61
N GLN A 27 9.34 11.24 0.54
CA GLN A 27 10.59 11.31 -0.23
C GLN A 27 10.37 11.21 -1.75
N LEU A 28 9.41 10.38 -2.21
CA LEU A 28 9.17 10.18 -3.65
C LEU A 28 8.37 11.31 -4.29
N GLU A 29 7.45 11.91 -3.54
CA GLU A 29 6.51 12.94 -4.00
C GLU A 29 6.62 14.18 -3.09
N ASN A 30 5.49 14.63 -2.57
CA ASN A 30 5.33 15.79 -1.72
C ASN A 30 4.61 15.37 -0.44
N GLN A 31 4.72 16.23 0.57
CA GLN A 31 4.02 16.12 1.85
C GLN A 31 2.51 15.87 1.71
N GLN A 32 1.85 16.50 0.74
CA GLN A 32 0.41 16.36 0.50
C GLN A 32 0.02 14.94 0.05
N VAL A 33 0.77 14.34 -0.88
CA VAL A 33 0.53 12.95 -1.31
C VAL A 33 0.75 12.00 -0.14
N ALA A 34 1.82 12.20 0.63
CA ALA A 34 2.12 11.37 1.80
C ALA A 34 0.98 11.38 2.83
N ARG A 35 0.39 12.55 3.11
CA ARG A 35 -0.76 12.68 4.02
C ARG A 35 -1.97 11.88 3.53
N TRP A 36 -2.31 11.97 2.24
CA TRP A 36 -3.44 11.22 1.68
C TRP A 36 -3.21 9.72 1.66
N VAL A 37 -2.00 9.25 1.34
CA VAL A 37 -1.66 7.81 1.40
C VAL A 37 -1.77 7.30 2.84
N PHE A 38 -1.24 8.05 3.81
CA PHE A 38 -1.35 7.71 5.23
C PHE A 38 -2.81 7.70 5.70
N PHE A 39 -3.61 8.68 5.29
CA PHE A 39 -5.04 8.72 5.56
C PHE A 39 -5.77 7.49 5.00
N CYS A 40 -5.52 7.11 3.73
CA CYS A 40 -6.11 5.91 3.13
C CYS A 40 -5.71 4.63 3.89
N GLN A 41 -4.44 4.54 4.30
CA GLN A 41 -3.92 3.42 5.08
C GLN A 41 -4.61 3.31 6.45
N LEU A 42 -4.81 4.45 7.14
CA LEU A 42 -5.53 4.50 8.42
C LEU A 42 -7.04 4.27 8.28
N CYS A 43 -7.66 4.63 7.15
CA CYS A 43 -9.09 4.39 6.92
C CYS A 43 -9.39 2.99 6.35
N SER A 44 -8.36 2.22 6.02
CA SER A 44 -8.51 0.87 5.47
C SER A 44 -9.03 -0.10 6.52
N TRP A 45 -10.27 -0.57 6.35
CA TRP A 45 -10.90 -1.53 7.25
C TRP A 45 -10.07 -2.82 7.42
N PHE A 46 -9.42 -3.27 6.35
CA PHE A 46 -8.64 -4.50 6.35
C PHE A 46 -7.30 -4.33 7.09
N THR A 47 -6.73 -3.13 7.07
CA THR A 47 -5.56 -2.79 7.91
C THR A 47 -5.93 -2.91 9.38
N TRP A 48 -7.06 -2.33 9.80
CA TRP A 48 -7.56 -2.47 11.19
C TRP A 48 -7.84 -3.92 11.59
N TYR A 49 -8.38 -4.71 10.66
CA TYR A 49 -8.63 -6.13 10.87
C TYR A 49 -7.33 -6.93 11.11
N CYS A 50 -6.25 -6.62 10.39
CA CYS A 50 -5.00 -7.38 10.42
C CYS A 50 -3.94 -6.85 11.40
N CYS A 51 -3.84 -5.55 11.62
CA CYS A 51 -2.68 -4.91 12.28
C CYS A 51 -2.50 -5.29 13.75
N THR A 52 -3.57 -5.63 14.45
CA THR A 52 -3.54 -6.03 15.88
C THR A 52 -3.44 -7.54 16.07
N ARG A 53 -3.59 -8.32 14.99
CA ARG A 53 -3.58 -9.78 15.03
C ARG A 53 -2.19 -10.31 14.74
N THR A 54 -1.76 -11.30 15.52
CA THR A 54 -0.46 -11.99 15.40
C THR A 54 -0.47 -12.94 14.20
N LEU A 55 -0.62 -12.38 13.01
CA LEU A 55 -0.62 -13.10 11.73
C LEU A 55 0.73 -12.91 11.05
N THR A 56 1.27 -13.98 10.46
CA THR A 56 2.52 -13.90 9.68
C THR A 56 2.37 -13.01 8.45
N ASN A 57 1.16 -12.90 7.87
CA ASN A 57 0.86 -11.96 6.79
C ASN A 57 0.98 -10.48 7.22
N THR A 58 0.70 -10.18 8.50
CA THR A 58 0.89 -8.82 9.03
C THR A 58 2.39 -8.51 9.10
N MET A 59 3.22 -9.46 9.56
CA MET A 59 4.68 -9.30 9.54
C MET A 59 5.26 -9.19 8.13
N GLU A 60 4.76 -9.99 7.18
CA GLU A 60 5.10 -9.90 5.76
C GLU A 60 4.82 -8.50 5.20
N THR A 61 3.68 -7.91 5.56
CA THR A 61 3.29 -6.55 5.15
C THR A 61 4.18 -5.49 5.81
N VAL A 62 4.42 -5.58 7.11
CA VAL A 62 5.31 -4.68 7.86
C VAL A 62 6.71 -4.67 7.24
N LEU A 63 7.30 -5.84 7.05
CA LEU A 63 8.63 -5.97 6.48
C LEU A 63 8.67 -5.49 5.03
N THR A 64 7.62 -5.75 4.24
CA THR A 64 7.51 -5.24 2.87
C THR A 64 7.51 -3.72 2.84
N ILE A 65 6.76 -3.04 3.71
CA ILE A 65 6.74 -1.58 3.77
C ILE A 65 8.10 -1.02 4.20
N ILE A 66 8.72 -1.59 5.23
CA ILE A 66 10.03 -1.13 5.73
C ILE A 66 11.12 -1.38 4.67
N ALA A 67 11.09 -2.52 3.99
CA ALA A 67 12.01 -2.81 2.89
C ALA A 67 11.78 -1.86 1.71
N LEU A 68 10.53 -1.54 1.38
CA LEU A 68 10.20 -0.61 0.31
C LEU A 68 10.73 0.81 0.59
N PHE A 69 10.85 1.22 1.86
CA PHE A 69 11.46 2.49 2.23
C PHE A 69 12.94 2.60 1.78
N TYR A 70 13.68 1.50 1.83
CA TYR A 70 15.10 1.42 1.42
C TYR A 70 15.31 0.97 -0.03
N TYR A 71 14.24 0.53 -0.71
CA TYR A 71 14.31 0.00 -2.05
C TYR A 71 14.65 1.11 -3.08
N PRO A 72 15.51 0.82 -4.07
CA PRO A 72 15.99 1.80 -5.05
C PRO A 72 14.93 2.25 -6.06
N LEU A 73 14.00 3.11 -5.62
CA LEU A 73 13.05 3.81 -6.50
C LEU A 73 13.65 5.10 -7.03
N GLU A 74 13.26 5.45 -8.26
CA GLU A 74 13.57 6.74 -8.88
C GLU A 74 13.06 7.89 -7.98
N GLY A 75 13.98 8.72 -7.48
CA GLY A 75 13.69 9.84 -6.58
C GLY A 75 13.73 9.50 -5.08
N SER A 76 14.04 8.27 -4.70
CA SER A 76 14.28 7.90 -3.30
C SER A 76 15.62 8.47 -2.81
N LYS A 77 15.65 9.04 -1.59
CA LYS A 77 16.89 9.57 -0.98
C LYS A 77 17.62 8.52 -0.15
N PHE A 78 16.87 7.62 0.48
CA PHE A 78 17.40 6.64 1.43
C PHE A 78 17.54 5.25 0.78
N MET A 79 18.29 5.16 -0.31
CA MET A 79 18.51 3.90 -1.02
C MET A 79 19.61 3.09 -0.33
N ASN A 80 19.31 1.86 0.05
CA ASN A 80 20.32 0.94 0.56
C ASN A 80 19.97 -0.49 0.16
N SER A 81 20.75 -1.01 -0.78
CA SER A 81 20.45 -2.29 -1.39
C SER A 81 20.55 -3.43 -0.37
N VAL A 82 21.60 -3.43 0.46
CA VAL A 82 21.80 -4.44 1.52
C VAL A 82 20.62 -4.45 2.50
N LYS A 83 20.20 -3.28 3.00
CA LYS A 83 19.11 -3.17 3.99
C LYS A 83 17.76 -3.67 3.47
N TYR A 84 17.35 -3.31 2.26
CA TYR A 84 16.07 -3.83 1.77
C TYR A 84 16.19 -5.34 1.50
N SER A 85 17.32 -5.81 0.93
CA SER A 85 17.48 -7.24 0.62
C SER A 85 17.50 -8.11 1.88
N SER A 86 18.08 -7.64 2.98
CA SER A 86 18.07 -8.35 4.26
C SER A 86 16.67 -8.39 4.89
N LEU A 87 15.89 -7.32 4.78
CA LEU A 87 14.49 -7.30 5.22
C LEU A 87 13.60 -8.23 4.39
N VAL A 88 13.83 -8.32 3.07
CA VAL A 88 13.13 -9.24 2.18
C VAL A 88 13.49 -10.69 2.52
N ALA A 89 14.77 -10.98 2.74
CA ALA A 89 15.23 -12.30 3.17
C ALA A 89 14.64 -12.71 4.54
N LEU A 90 14.56 -11.78 5.48
CA LEU A 90 13.88 -11.99 6.76
C LEU A 90 12.38 -12.28 6.58
N ALA A 91 11.71 -11.52 5.69
CA ALA A 91 10.31 -11.75 5.38
C ALA A 91 10.08 -13.14 4.77
N PHE A 92 10.98 -13.59 3.89
CA PHE A 92 10.96 -14.93 3.30
C PHE A 92 11.13 -16.05 4.34
N ILE A 93 12.02 -15.88 5.31
CA ILE A 93 12.20 -16.86 6.40
C ILE A 93 10.94 -16.98 7.25
N ILE A 94 10.36 -15.85 7.64
CA ILE A 94 9.11 -15.80 8.41
C ILE A 94 7.97 -16.42 7.60
N ARG A 95 7.94 -16.14 6.30
CA ARG A 95 6.92 -16.66 5.40
C ARG A 95 7.43 -16.72 3.95
N PRO A 96 7.60 -17.93 3.37
CA PRO A 96 8.13 -18.07 2.00
C PRO A 96 7.33 -17.34 0.93
N THR A 97 6.02 -17.12 1.15
CA THR A 97 5.16 -16.40 0.22
C THR A 97 5.52 -14.91 0.07
N ALA A 98 6.28 -14.34 0.99
CA ALA A 98 6.76 -12.96 0.94
C ALA A 98 7.57 -12.65 -0.31
N VAL A 99 8.19 -13.66 -0.94
CA VAL A 99 8.93 -13.47 -2.18
C VAL A 99 8.02 -13.08 -3.34
N ILE A 100 6.75 -13.50 -3.33
CA ILE A 100 5.80 -13.32 -4.44
C ILE A 100 5.65 -11.83 -4.82
N PRO A 101 5.27 -10.92 -3.90
CA PRO A 101 5.18 -9.49 -4.23
C PRO A 101 6.56 -8.85 -4.55
N TRP A 102 7.64 -9.44 -4.06
CA TRP A 102 8.99 -8.93 -4.30
C TRP A 102 9.57 -9.33 -5.66
N ILE A 103 9.10 -10.40 -6.32
CA ILE A 103 9.62 -10.84 -7.63
C ILE A 103 9.65 -9.69 -8.66
N PRO A 104 8.56 -8.95 -8.93
CA PRO A 104 8.60 -7.86 -9.91
C PRO A 104 9.55 -6.72 -9.51
N LEU A 105 9.66 -6.43 -8.21
CA LEU A 105 10.54 -5.38 -7.69
C LEU A 105 12.01 -5.79 -7.80
N LEU A 106 12.36 -7.01 -7.37
CA LEU A 106 13.71 -7.55 -7.50
C LEU A 106 14.13 -7.65 -8.97
N PHE A 107 13.23 -8.10 -9.85
CA PHE A 107 13.47 -8.15 -11.28
C PHE A 107 13.72 -6.76 -11.89
N ARG A 108 12.93 -5.76 -11.48
CA ARG A 108 13.17 -4.37 -11.90
C ARG A 108 14.55 -3.88 -11.47
N HIS A 109 14.92 -4.07 -10.20
CA HIS A 109 16.23 -3.62 -9.71
C HIS A 109 17.38 -4.34 -10.44
N PHE A 110 17.25 -5.64 -10.65
CA PHE A 110 18.21 -6.41 -11.43
C PHE A 110 18.35 -5.91 -12.87
N TRP A 111 17.25 -5.47 -13.50
CA TRP A 111 17.27 -4.92 -14.85
C TRP A 111 17.89 -3.52 -14.93
N GLN A 112 17.71 -2.71 -13.88
CA GLN A 112 18.25 -1.35 -13.80
C GLN A 112 19.75 -1.32 -13.50
N GLU A 113 20.27 -2.33 -12.81
CA GLU A 113 21.67 -2.40 -12.43
C GLU A 113 22.57 -2.81 -13.61
N GLN A 114 23.62 -2.02 -13.85
CA GLN A 114 24.57 -2.31 -14.94
C GLN A 114 25.47 -3.50 -14.59
N ARG A 115 25.91 -3.58 -13.33
CA ARG A 115 26.79 -4.65 -12.82
C ARG A 115 25.96 -5.76 -12.17
N LYS A 116 25.28 -6.51 -13.04
CA LYS A 116 24.36 -7.60 -12.66
C LYS A 116 25.01 -8.68 -11.80
N LEU A 117 26.23 -9.08 -12.15
CA LEU A 117 26.95 -10.13 -11.43
C LEU A 117 27.38 -9.68 -10.03
N ASP A 118 27.87 -8.44 -9.89
CA ASP A 118 28.25 -7.88 -8.59
C ASP A 118 27.04 -7.82 -7.65
N LEU A 119 25.88 -7.39 -8.15
CA LEU A 119 24.64 -7.34 -7.36
C LEU A 119 24.23 -8.73 -6.85
N ILE A 120 24.31 -9.75 -7.70
CA ILE A 120 23.96 -11.11 -7.30
C ILE A 120 24.99 -11.67 -6.32
N LEU A 121 26.28 -11.63 -6.68
CA LEU A 121 27.35 -12.32 -5.95
C LEU A 121 27.71 -11.64 -4.63
N HIS A 122 27.69 -10.31 -4.57
CA HIS A 122 28.09 -9.56 -3.37
C HIS A 122 26.92 -9.13 -2.49
N GLN A 123 25.68 -9.20 -2.98
CA GLN A 123 24.53 -8.76 -2.21
C GLN A 123 23.48 -9.84 -2.01
N PHE A 124 22.87 -10.35 -3.08
CA PHE A 124 21.76 -11.31 -2.92
C PHE A 124 22.23 -12.66 -2.40
N LEU A 125 23.33 -13.19 -2.92
CA LEU A 125 23.86 -14.49 -2.53
C LEU A 125 24.36 -14.48 -1.07
N PRO A 126 25.16 -13.50 -0.60
CA PRO A 126 25.61 -13.48 0.78
C PRO A 126 24.47 -13.24 1.77
N VAL A 127 23.53 -12.33 1.46
CA VAL A 127 22.35 -12.09 2.31
C VAL A 127 21.49 -13.35 2.39
N GLY A 128 21.22 -14.00 1.26
CA GLY A 128 20.47 -15.26 1.21
C GLY A 128 21.17 -16.38 1.99
N PHE A 129 22.48 -16.54 1.80
CA PHE A 129 23.26 -17.56 2.48
C PHE A 129 23.27 -17.36 4.00
N VAL A 130 23.56 -16.14 4.47
CA VAL A 130 23.59 -15.82 5.91
C VAL A 130 22.22 -16.05 6.54
N THR A 131 21.16 -15.59 5.89
CA THR A 131 19.80 -15.69 6.43
C THR A 131 19.30 -17.13 6.45
N LEU A 132 19.50 -17.90 5.37
CA LEU A 132 19.12 -19.32 5.32
C LEU A 132 19.95 -20.18 6.28
N SER A 133 21.25 -19.93 6.41
CA SER A 133 22.10 -20.62 7.37
C SER A 133 21.62 -20.38 8.80
N PHE A 134 21.27 -19.14 9.12
CA PHE A 134 20.68 -18.79 10.42
C PHE A 134 19.34 -19.49 10.65
N SER A 135 18.46 -19.54 9.64
CA SER A 135 17.21 -20.31 9.72
C SER A 135 17.47 -21.79 9.99
N LEU A 136 18.41 -22.41 9.27
CA LEU A 136 18.74 -23.83 9.44
C LEU A 136 19.26 -24.15 10.83
N ILE A 137 20.07 -23.26 11.42
CA ILE A 137 20.57 -23.40 12.79
C ILE A 137 19.40 -23.34 13.78
N ILE A 138 18.50 -22.37 13.61
CA ILE A 138 17.28 -22.25 14.44
C ILE A 138 16.45 -23.53 14.31
N ASP A 139 16.17 -23.96 13.08
CA ASP A 139 15.35 -25.14 12.82
C ASP A 139 15.99 -26.40 13.44
N ARG A 140 17.31 -26.54 13.36
CA ARG A 140 18.04 -27.63 14.02
C ARG A 140 17.90 -27.61 15.55
N ILE A 141 17.95 -26.44 16.17
CA ILE A 141 17.79 -26.28 17.63
C ILE A 141 16.38 -26.67 18.08
N PHE A 142 15.35 -26.23 17.35
CA PHE A 142 13.96 -26.47 17.74
C PHE A 142 13.45 -27.86 17.40
N PHE A 143 13.80 -28.40 16.22
CA PHE A 143 13.29 -29.68 15.74
C PHE A 143 14.21 -30.86 16.05
N GLY A 144 15.45 -30.62 16.48
CA GLY A 144 16.43 -31.69 16.78
C GLY A 144 16.91 -32.46 15.54
N GLN A 145 16.58 -32.01 14.33
CA GLN A 145 16.97 -32.56 13.02
C GLN A 145 17.21 -31.43 12.03
N TRP A 146 18.14 -31.64 11.08
CA TRP A 146 18.37 -30.68 10.00
C TRP A 146 17.15 -30.69 9.08
N THR A 147 16.34 -29.64 9.20
CA THR A 147 15.11 -29.47 8.41
C THR A 147 15.07 -28.07 7.85
N LEU A 148 14.74 -27.96 6.56
CA LEU A 148 14.58 -26.67 5.91
C LEU A 148 13.08 -26.36 5.85
N VAL A 149 12.60 -25.58 6.82
CA VAL A 149 11.17 -25.32 7.02
C VAL A 149 10.52 -24.70 5.78
N GLN A 150 11.25 -23.87 5.05
CA GLN A 150 10.75 -23.19 3.85
C GLN A 150 10.48 -24.17 2.69
N TYR A 151 11.28 -25.24 2.56
CA TYR A 151 11.08 -26.29 1.57
C TYR A 151 9.91 -27.19 1.96
N ASN A 152 9.81 -27.53 3.25
CA ASN A 152 8.65 -28.26 3.77
C ASN A 152 7.37 -27.45 3.52
N PHE A 153 7.38 -26.14 3.78
CA PHE A 153 6.26 -25.26 3.48
C PHE A 153 5.86 -25.35 2.00
N LEU A 154 6.82 -25.26 1.08
CA LEU A 154 6.57 -25.39 -0.36
C LEU A 154 5.96 -26.76 -0.72
N LYS A 155 6.54 -27.83 -0.17
CA LYS A 155 6.07 -29.21 -0.39
C LYS A 155 4.63 -29.40 0.09
N PHE A 156 4.30 -28.97 1.32
CA PHE A 156 2.98 -29.16 1.89
C PHE A 156 1.91 -28.24 1.28
N ASN A 157 2.23 -26.95 1.09
CA ASN A 157 1.22 -25.96 0.68
C ASN A 157 1.02 -25.88 -0.84
N VAL A 158 2.08 -26.08 -1.63
CA VAL A 158 2.04 -25.93 -3.09
C VAL A 158 1.99 -27.28 -3.78
N LEU A 159 2.93 -28.18 -3.48
CA LEU A 159 3.05 -29.46 -4.18
C LEU A 159 1.96 -30.46 -3.77
N GLN A 160 1.69 -30.58 -2.47
CA GLN A 160 0.69 -31.50 -1.94
C GLN A 160 -0.71 -30.88 -1.83
N ASN A 161 -0.83 -29.56 -2.05
CA ASN A 161 -2.09 -28.81 -2.10
C ASN A 161 -3.07 -29.12 -0.94
N VAL A 162 -2.52 -29.36 0.26
CA VAL A 162 -3.29 -29.70 1.47
C VAL A 162 -4.29 -28.59 1.84
N GLY A 163 -4.03 -27.35 1.41
CA GLY A 163 -4.96 -26.23 1.59
C GLY A 163 -6.35 -26.48 0.99
N SER A 164 -6.47 -27.34 -0.03
CA SER A 164 -7.76 -27.68 -0.64
C SER A 164 -8.77 -28.32 0.32
N PHE A 165 -8.30 -28.98 1.40
CA PHE A 165 -9.16 -29.53 2.44
C PHE A 165 -9.91 -28.47 3.25
N TYR A 166 -9.41 -27.24 3.29
CA TYR A 166 -10.03 -26.12 4.01
C TYR A 166 -10.99 -25.30 3.14
N GLY A 167 -11.35 -25.83 1.97
CA GLY A 167 -12.16 -25.16 0.98
C GLY A 167 -11.34 -24.64 -0.19
N SER A 168 -11.95 -24.66 -1.36
CA SER A 168 -11.37 -24.16 -2.60
C SER A 168 -12.25 -23.08 -3.20
N HIS A 169 -11.61 -22.16 -3.91
CA HIS A 169 -12.29 -21.09 -4.61
C HIS A 169 -11.87 -21.08 -6.09
N PRO A 170 -12.77 -20.68 -7.01
CA PRO A 170 -12.42 -20.53 -8.42
C PRO A 170 -11.21 -19.61 -8.64
N TRP A 171 -10.50 -19.78 -9.76
CA TRP A 171 -9.30 -19.00 -10.06
C TRP A 171 -9.54 -17.48 -10.02
N HIS A 172 -10.68 -17.02 -10.54
CA HIS A 172 -11.05 -15.60 -10.61
C HIS A 172 -11.50 -15.00 -9.27
N TRP A 173 -11.53 -15.77 -8.17
CA TRP A 173 -12.05 -15.33 -6.88
C TRP A 173 -11.32 -14.09 -6.35
N TYR A 174 -9.99 -14.02 -6.48
CA TYR A 174 -9.24 -12.84 -6.05
C TYR A 174 -9.61 -11.59 -6.84
N PHE A 175 -9.88 -11.70 -8.14
CA PHE A 175 -10.26 -10.54 -8.96
C PHE A 175 -11.72 -10.11 -8.74
N SER A 176 -12.62 -11.07 -8.52
CA SER A 176 -14.06 -10.83 -8.42
C SER A 176 -14.54 -10.49 -7.00
N GLN A 177 -13.95 -11.11 -5.96
CA GLN A 177 -14.43 -11.01 -4.58
C GLN A 177 -13.31 -10.65 -3.61
N GLY A 178 -12.18 -11.36 -3.67
CA GLY A 178 -11.06 -11.22 -2.73
C GLY A 178 -10.51 -9.81 -2.64
N PHE A 179 -10.06 -9.28 -3.78
CA PHE A 179 -9.46 -7.96 -3.89
C PHE A 179 -10.47 -6.82 -3.69
N PRO A 180 -11.68 -6.85 -4.30
CA PRO A 180 -12.74 -5.90 -3.98
C PRO A 180 -13.08 -5.83 -2.49
N ALA A 181 -13.19 -6.97 -1.80
CA ALA A 181 -13.48 -7.01 -0.37
C ALA A 181 -12.34 -6.37 0.43
N VAL A 182 -11.09 -6.74 0.17
CA VAL A 182 -9.91 -6.21 0.89
C VAL A 182 -9.78 -4.70 0.73
N LEU A 183 -10.03 -4.15 -0.47
CA LEU A 183 -10.04 -2.69 -0.66
C LEU A 183 -11.29 -2.02 -0.10
N GLY A 184 -12.44 -2.71 -0.12
CA GLY A 184 -13.72 -2.20 0.33
C GLY A 184 -14.04 -0.85 -0.32
N THR A 185 -14.25 0.17 0.50
CA THR A 185 -14.56 1.54 0.07
C THR A 185 -13.44 2.21 -0.73
N HIS A 186 -12.21 1.71 -0.66
CA HIS A 186 -11.07 2.26 -1.42
C HIS A 186 -11.01 1.78 -2.87
N LEU A 187 -11.80 0.77 -3.25
CA LEU A 187 -11.77 0.19 -4.59
C LEU A 187 -11.98 1.22 -5.73
N PRO A 188 -13.02 2.08 -5.73
CA PRO A 188 -13.18 3.07 -6.80
C PRO A 188 -12.01 4.07 -6.85
N PHE A 189 -11.46 4.45 -5.70
CA PHE A 189 -10.32 5.37 -5.61
C PHE A 189 -9.04 4.73 -6.13
N PHE A 190 -8.84 3.43 -5.88
CA PHE A 190 -7.74 2.66 -6.43
C PHE A 190 -7.83 2.61 -7.95
N ILE A 191 -8.98 2.26 -8.52
CA ILE A 191 -9.18 2.16 -9.97
C ILE A 191 -8.88 3.50 -10.65
N HIS A 192 -9.47 4.59 -10.18
CA HIS A 192 -9.20 5.92 -10.74
C HIS A 192 -7.75 6.38 -10.48
N GLY A 193 -7.17 6.02 -9.34
CA GLY A 193 -5.77 6.25 -9.03
C GLY A 193 -4.83 5.56 -10.01
N CYS A 194 -5.12 4.32 -10.40
CA CYS A 194 -4.33 3.59 -11.41
C CYS A 194 -4.36 4.25 -12.78
N LEU A 195 -5.52 4.79 -13.19
CA LEU A 195 -5.67 5.48 -14.48
C LEU A 195 -4.91 6.83 -14.52
N LEU A 196 -4.84 7.53 -13.39
CA LEU A 196 -4.22 8.86 -13.30
C LEU A 196 -2.74 8.83 -12.89
N ALA A 197 -2.25 7.71 -12.34
CA ALA A 197 -0.90 7.62 -11.80
C ALA A 197 0.17 7.69 -12.91
N PRO A 198 1.28 8.41 -12.69
CA PRO A 198 2.38 8.49 -13.64
C PRO A 198 3.05 7.12 -13.82
N LYS A 199 3.70 6.93 -14.98
CA LYS A 199 4.31 5.65 -15.40
C LYS A 199 5.27 5.06 -14.37
N ARG A 200 5.93 5.88 -13.55
CA ARG A 200 6.85 5.43 -12.49
C ARG A 200 6.21 4.49 -11.46
N TYR A 201 4.90 4.64 -11.18
CA TYR A 201 4.18 3.78 -10.24
C TYR A 201 3.64 2.50 -10.86
N ARG A 202 3.81 2.30 -12.18
CA ARG A 202 3.35 1.07 -12.83
C ARG A 202 3.98 -0.17 -12.20
N ILE A 203 5.19 -0.07 -11.66
CA ILE A 203 5.81 -1.21 -10.96
C ILE A 203 4.97 -1.67 -9.76
N PHE A 204 4.38 -0.75 -9.00
CA PHE A 204 3.50 -1.10 -7.88
C PHE A 204 2.22 -1.78 -8.36
N LEU A 205 1.64 -1.30 -9.48
CA LEU A 205 0.48 -1.95 -10.09
C LEU A 205 0.83 -3.36 -10.60
N VAL A 206 1.98 -3.51 -11.26
CA VAL A 206 2.49 -4.81 -11.70
C VAL A 206 2.68 -5.75 -10.50
N THR A 207 3.25 -5.28 -9.39
CA THR A 207 3.38 -6.06 -8.15
C THR A 207 2.03 -6.52 -7.62
N VAL A 208 1.02 -5.64 -7.58
CA VAL A 208 -0.35 -6.01 -7.16
C VAL A 208 -0.93 -7.08 -8.08
N LEU A 209 -0.94 -6.83 -9.40
CA LEU A 209 -1.53 -7.75 -10.38
C LEU A 209 -0.81 -9.11 -10.43
N TRP A 210 0.52 -9.10 -10.39
CA TRP A 210 1.34 -10.30 -10.31
C TRP A 210 0.97 -11.14 -9.09
N THR A 211 0.89 -10.51 -7.92
CA THR A 211 0.57 -11.22 -6.67
C THR A 211 -0.84 -11.82 -6.72
N LEU A 212 -1.82 -11.07 -7.24
CA LEU A 212 -3.18 -11.58 -7.43
C LEU A 212 -3.21 -12.76 -8.41
N LEU A 213 -2.45 -12.71 -9.51
CA LEU A 213 -2.38 -13.78 -10.49
C LEU A 213 -1.77 -15.05 -9.90
N VAL A 214 -0.63 -14.94 -9.22
CA VAL A 214 0.04 -16.10 -8.59
C VAL A 214 -0.87 -16.75 -7.54
N TYR A 215 -1.48 -15.97 -6.65
CA TYR A 215 -2.41 -16.53 -5.66
C TYR A 215 -3.72 -17.05 -6.27
N SER A 216 -4.14 -16.55 -7.44
CA SER A 216 -5.31 -17.05 -8.16
C SER A 216 -5.14 -18.49 -8.65
N MET A 217 -3.90 -18.89 -8.95
CA MET A 217 -3.56 -20.27 -9.36
C MET A 217 -3.60 -21.27 -8.22
N LEU A 218 -3.60 -20.83 -6.95
CA LEU A 218 -3.71 -21.72 -5.79
C LEU A 218 -5.17 -22.10 -5.54
N SER A 219 -5.43 -23.37 -5.20
CA SER A 219 -6.79 -23.85 -4.93
C SER A 219 -7.39 -23.19 -3.69
N HIS A 220 -6.61 -23.10 -2.62
CA HIS A 220 -7.00 -22.46 -1.36
C HIS A 220 -6.69 -20.96 -1.38
N LYS A 221 -7.67 -20.14 -1.00
CA LYS A 221 -7.58 -18.68 -1.07
C LYS A 221 -8.13 -18.06 0.21
N GLU A 222 -7.44 -17.04 0.69
CA GLU A 222 -7.86 -16.25 1.85
C GLU A 222 -7.59 -14.76 1.62
N PHE A 223 -8.41 -13.90 2.21
CA PHE A 223 -8.24 -12.44 2.10
C PHE A 223 -6.88 -11.97 2.65
N ARG A 224 -6.38 -12.60 3.72
CA ARG A 224 -5.11 -12.18 4.37
C ARG A 224 -3.86 -12.43 3.54
N PHE A 225 -3.89 -13.33 2.56
CA PHE A 225 -2.73 -13.62 1.71
C PHE A 225 -2.36 -12.44 0.81
N ILE A 226 -3.31 -11.58 0.47
CA ILE A 226 -3.09 -10.37 -0.34
C ILE A 226 -2.90 -9.10 0.52
N TYR A 227 -2.82 -9.23 1.85
CA TYR A 227 -2.52 -8.09 2.72
C TYR A 227 -1.19 -7.39 2.39
N PRO A 228 -0.10 -8.09 2.03
CA PRO A 228 1.18 -7.46 1.69
C PRO A 228 1.11 -6.51 0.49
N VAL A 229 0.11 -6.66 -0.38
CA VAL A 229 -0.05 -5.77 -1.53
C VAL A 229 -0.95 -4.56 -1.27
N LEU A 230 -1.64 -4.52 -0.12
CA LEU A 230 -2.52 -3.43 0.26
C LEU A 230 -1.82 -2.05 0.32
N PRO A 231 -0.60 -1.91 0.87
CA PRO A 231 0.08 -0.62 0.94
C PRO A 231 0.34 -0.02 -0.45
N PHE A 232 0.65 -0.84 -1.46
CA PHE A 232 0.80 -0.38 -2.84
C PHE A 232 -0.52 0.16 -3.38
N CYS A 233 -1.66 -0.43 -3.02
CA CYS A 233 -2.96 0.05 -3.41
C CYS A 233 -3.27 1.42 -2.77
N MET A 234 -2.92 1.61 -1.50
CA MET A 234 -3.10 2.88 -0.79
C MET A 234 -2.28 4.02 -1.40
N VAL A 235 -1.14 3.72 -2.03
CA VAL A 235 -0.38 4.71 -2.81
C VAL A 235 -1.22 5.28 -3.96
N PHE A 236 -1.94 4.43 -4.71
CA PHE A 236 -2.81 4.88 -5.80
C PHE A 236 -4.01 5.68 -5.29
N CYS A 237 -4.65 5.22 -4.20
CA CYS A 237 -5.76 5.94 -3.56
C CYS A 237 -5.33 7.34 -3.10
N GLY A 238 -4.18 7.44 -2.41
CA GLY A 238 -3.70 8.73 -1.92
C GLY A 238 -3.30 9.70 -3.05
N LYS A 239 -2.76 9.18 -4.16
CA LYS A 239 -2.51 9.97 -5.38
C LYS A 239 -3.81 10.50 -5.99
N TYR A 240 -4.85 9.69 -6.06
CA TYR A 240 -6.17 10.10 -6.55
C TYR A 240 -6.73 11.28 -5.74
N PHE A 241 -6.74 11.17 -4.40
CA PHE A 241 -7.21 12.25 -3.54
C PHE A 241 -6.40 13.54 -3.68
N CYS A 242 -5.08 13.43 -3.76
CA CYS A 242 -4.22 14.61 -3.99
C CYS A 242 -4.51 15.32 -5.32
N ILE A 243 -4.79 14.57 -6.39
CA ILE A 243 -5.16 15.15 -7.69
C ILE A 243 -6.51 15.85 -7.61
N ILE A 244 -7.49 15.24 -6.92
CA ILE A 244 -8.82 15.85 -6.74
C ILE A 244 -8.73 17.12 -5.91
N GLU A 245 -8.02 17.10 -4.79
CA GLU A 245 -7.83 18.28 -3.94
C GLU A 245 -7.20 19.42 -4.75
N LYS A 246 -6.18 19.15 -5.57
CA LYS A 246 -5.59 20.15 -6.47
C LYS A 246 -6.58 20.68 -7.50
N LYS A 247 -7.41 19.82 -8.09
CA LYS A 247 -8.44 20.24 -9.06
C LYS A 247 -9.51 21.12 -8.41
N ILE A 248 -9.90 20.83 -7.17
CA ILE A 248 -10.85 21.64 -6.40
C ILE A 248 -10.24 23.01 -6.12
N ASN A 249 -9.03 23.06 -5.56
CA ASN A 249 -8.35 24.31 -5.23
C ASN A 249 -8.07 25.18 -6.49
N TYR A 250 -7.73 24.56 -7.62
CA TYR A 250 -7.51 25.28 -8.87
C TYR A 250 -8.78 25.97 -9.38
N LYS A 251 -9.93 25.28 -9.33
CA LYS A 251 -11.21 25.88 -9.72
C LYS A 251 -11.59 27.06 -8.83
N GLU A 252 -11.34 26.97 -7.53
CA GLU A 252 -11.54 28.12 -6.62
C GLU A 252 -10.66 29.31 -7.02
N THR A 253 -9.41 29.07 -7.40
CA THR A 253 -8.50 30.14 -7.87
C THR A 253 -8.89 30.75 -9.21
N GLU A 254 -9.47 30.01 -10.16
CA GLU A 254 -9.95 30.56 -11.44
C GLU A 254 -11.18 31.47 -11.26
N ILE A 255 -12.05 31.14 -10.32
CA ILE A 255 -13.29 31.90 -10.09
C ILE A 255 -13.01 33.19 -9.30
N ASN A 256 -11.96 33.21 -8.46
CA ASN A 256 -11.61 34.38 -7.63
C ASN A 256 -11.43 35.69 -8.43
N PRO A 257 -10.66 35.74 -9.55
CA PRO A 257 -10.56 36.95 -10.39
C PRO A 257 -11.90 37.41 -10.98
N PHE A 258 -12.76 36.47 -11.39
CA PHE A 258 -14.11 36.80 -11.87
C PHE A 258 -14.95 37.44 -10.77
N LEU A 259 -14.90 36.90 -9.55
CA LEU A 259 -15.63 37.43 -8.40
C LEU A 259 -15.13 38.83 -8.03
N ILE A 260 -13.81 39.04 -7.97
CA ILE A 260 -13.20 40.33 -7.66
C ILE A 260 -13.51 41.37 -8.74
N SER A 261 -13.30 41.04 -10.03
CA SER A 261 -13.55 41.97 -11.15
C SER A 261 -15.00 42.42 -11.23
N ASN A 262 -15.94 41.53 -10.90
CA ASN A 262 -17.36 41.84 -10.90
C ASN A 262 -17.92 42.28 -9.54
N LYS A 263 -17.07 42.60 -8.55
CA LYS A 263 -17.45 43.11 -7.21
C LYS A 263 -18.42 42.20 -6.45
N TYR A 264 -18.22 40.90 -6.59
CA TYR A 264 -18.91 39.91 -5.80
C TYR A 264 -18.20 39.78 -4.44
N GLU A 265 -18.93 40.06 -3.36
CA GLU A 265 -18.46 39.83 -1.99
C GLU A 265 -19.09 38.55 -1.45
N ARG A 266 -18.30 37.78 -0.69
CA ARG A 266 -18.79 36.57 -0.04
C ARG A 266 -19.70 36.96 1.13
N THR A 267 -21.00 36.69 1.02
CA THR A 267 -22.00 37.10 2.01
C THR A 267 -22.39 35.97 2.96
N ALA A 268 -22.35 34.73 2.50
CA ALA A 268 -22.68 33.58 3.34
C ALA A 268 -21.93 32.32 2.92
N VAL A 269 -21.78 31.41 3.86
CA VAL A 269 -21.26 30.06 3.63
C VAL A 269 -22.26 29.09 4.21
N PHE A 270 -22.90 28.31 3.35
CA PHE A 270 -23.86 27.29 3.76
C PHE A 270 -23.26 25.92 3.53
N PHE A 271 -23.26 25.07 4.55
CA PHE A 271 -22.97 23.65 4.32
C PHE A 271 -24.21 23.00 3.72
N HIS A 272 -24.12 22.52 2.47
CA HIS A 272 -25.24 21.87 1.80
C HIS A 272 -24.87 20.47 1.34
N THR A 273 -25.71 19.51 1.71
CA THR A 273 -25.73 18.14 1.18
C THR A 273 -26.89 18.03 0.20
N HIS A 274 -26.60 17.91 -1.10
CA HIS A 274 -27.64 17.56 -2.07
C HIS A 274 -28.13 16.14 -1.77
N PHE A 275 -29.41 16.02 -1.41
CA PHE A 275 -30.13 14.75 -1.34
C PHE A 275 -31.28 14.87 -2.34
N PRO A 276 -31.49 13.94 -3.30
CA PRO A 276 -31.01 12.56 -3.37
C PRO A 276 -29.77 12.32 -4.27
N GLU A 277 -29.21 13.35 -4.91
CA GLU A 277 -28.05 13.20 -5.79
C GLU A 277 -26.74 13.09 -4.99
N ARG A 278 -26.05 11.94 -5.10
CA ARG A 278 -24.85 11.49 -4.37
C ARG A 278 -23.61 12.41 -4.48
N ARG A 279 -23.69 13.70 -4.11
CA ARG A 279 -22.52 14.58 -3.89
C ARG A 279 -22.27 14.71 -2.39
N THR A 280 -21.05 14.37 -1.96
CA THR A 280 -20.55 14.65 -0.61
C THR A 280 -20.76 16.13 -0.28
N GLY A 281 -21.26 16.42 0.93
CA GLY A 281 -21.59 17.79 1.35
C GLY A 281 -20.48 18.79 1.06
N SER A 282 -20.85 19.90 0.44
CA SER A 282 -19.94 20.99 0.07
C SER A 282 -20.40 22.29 0.71
N HIS A 283 -19.45 23.13 1.09
CA HIS A 283 -19.75 24.50 1.48
C HIS A 283 -20.12 25.28 0.22
N ILE A 284 -21.37 25.73 0.13
CA ILE A 284 -21.84 26.69 -0.86
C ILE A 284 -21.44 28.07 -0.38
N TYR A 285 -20.47 28.65 -1.06
CA TYR A 285 -20.09 30.05 -0.87
C TYR A 285 -21.04 30.91 -1.70
N VAL A 286 -21.88 31.69 -1.03
CA VAL A 286 -22.78 32.64 -1.69
C VAL A 286 -22.04 33.96 -1.83
N TYR A 287 -22.02 34.43 -3.06
CA TYR A 287 -21.39 35.68 -3.44
C TYR A 287 -22.46 36.63 -3.97
N GLU A 288 -22.55 37.82 -3.40
CA GLU A 288 -23.49 38.85 -3.82
C GLU A 288 -22.74 40.00 -4.49
N ARG A 289 -23.25 40.46 -5.63
CA ARG A 289 -22.68 41.61 -6.34
C ARG A 289 -23.14 42.89 -5.66
N LYS A 290 -22.21 43.68 -5.11
CA LYS A 290 -22.53 45.04 -4.65
C LYS A 290 -22.82 45.94 -5.85
N LEU A 291 -24.11 46.11 -6.18
CA LEU A 291 -24.57 47.15 -7.09
C LEU A 291 -24.43 48.51 -6.39
N LYS A 292 -23.71 49.46 -7.00
CA LYS A 292 -23.68 50.84 -6.51
C LYS A 292 -25.08 51.47 -6.72
N GLY A 293 -25.81 51.63 -5.61
CA GLY A 293 -26.81 52.68 -5.40
C GLY A 293 -28.22 52.45 -5.98
N LYS A 294 -29.20 52.25 -5.09
CA LYS A 294 -30.42 53.07 -5.16
C LYS A 294 -30.29 54.16 -4.10
N LEU A 295 -30.24 55.41 -4.54
CA LEU A 295 -30.50 56.55 -3.67
C LEU A 295 -31.86 56.33 -3.00
N ASN A 296 -31.89 56.23 -1.68
CA ASN A 296 -33.10 56.59 -0.95
C ASN A 296 -33.02 58.10 -0.68
N GLN A 297 -33.65 58.85 -1.59
CA GLN A 297 -34.17 60.17 -1.28
C GLN A 297 -35.33 59.98 -0.30
N THR A 298 -35.18 60.52 0.91
CA THR A 298 -36.22 61.14 1.73
C THR A 298 -35.54 62.03 2.74
#